data_AF-A0A3D5KI18-F1
#
_entry.id   AF-A0A3D5KI18-F1
#
_cell.length_a   1.000
_cell.length_b   1.000
_cell.length_c   1.000
_cell.angle_alpha   90.00
_cell.angle_beta   90.00
_cell.angle_gamma   90.00
#
_symmetry.space_group_name_H-M   'P 1'
#
loop_
_entity.id
_entity.type
_entity.pdbx_description
1 polymer ?
#
loop_
_entity_poly.entity_id
_entity_poly.type
_entity_poly.pdbx_seq_one_letter_code
_entity_poly.pdbx_strand_id
1 'polypeptide(L)'
;MEEYNNRGRLLAALPLFVDGISIYSPTLKQIFEMGESMYAAYLGICTNDDLHPLFLQLENKFDNILNYDDVITSLFLAGLEFFTRQTFIKDNDCFIANDSTCLHKGNFDTFVRLLKLANCIDVKRDSSKDIRNKELDEKIAKAKAEVNKKLGRKLDEDKIMLIDLISVLASKHNNLNIMNIWELNYFQFNDQFQRMQLIENYDMSVRQLLAGVDKKHVNLEHYIKKIK
;
A
#
# COMPACT_ATOMS: atom_id res chain seq x y z
N MET A 1 15.64 -6.89 12.00
CA MET A 1 16.01 -8.03 11.12
C MET A 1 14.76 -8.63 10.47
N GLU A 2 13.69 -8.86 11.25
CA GLU A 2 12.39 -9.34 10.77
C GLU A 2 11.75 -8.45 9.68
N GLU A 3 11.63 -7.12 9.90
CA GLU A 3 11.09 -6.19 8.89
C GLU A 3 11.85 -6.25 7.55
N TYR A 4 13.18 -6.38 7.61
CA TYR A 4 14.02 -6.49 6.40
C TYR A 4 13.72 -7.77 5.62
N ASN A 5 13.59 -8.90 6.33
CA ASN A 5 13.21 -10.17 5.73
C ASN A 5 11.81 -10.09 5.11
N ASN A 6 10.84 -9.51 5.82
CA ASN A 6 9.48 -9.33 5.31
C ASN A 6 9.43 -8.50 4.01
N ARG A 7 10.18 -7.39 3.95
CA ARG A 7 10.29 -6.60 2.71
C ARG A 7 10.95 -7.40 1.58
N GLY A 8 11.97 -8.21 1.88
CA GLY A 8 12.59 -9.11 0.91
C GLY A 8 11.62 -10.15 0.36
N ARG A 9 10.79 -10.76 1.22
CA ARG A 9 9.74 -11.70 0.81
C ARG A 9 8.73 -11.04 -0.12
N LEU A 10 8.20 -9.87 0.24
CA LEU A 10 7.23 -9.14 -0.59
C LEU A 10 7.81 -8.75 -1.95
N LEU A 11 9.08 -8.32 -1.99
CA LEU A 11 9.78 -8.02 -3.23
C LEU A 11 9.95 -9.25 -4.12
N ALA A 12 10.10 -10.43 -3.52
CA ALA A 12 10.13 -11.72 -4.20
C ALA A 12 8.74 -12.32 -4.50
N ALA A 13 7.66 -11.55 -4.30
CA ALA A 13 6.26 -12.00 -4.42
C ALA A 13 5.89 -13.20 -3.52
N LEU A 14 6.55 -13.33 -2.37
CA LEU A 14 6.27 -14.34 -1.36
C LEU A 14 5.36 -13.79 -0.25
N PRO A 15 4.51 -14.63 0.37
CA PRO A 15 3.63 -14.21 1.46
C PRO A 15 4.41 -13.89 2.73
N LEU A 16 3.84 -13.05 3.57
CA LEU A 16 4.20 -12.93 4.98
C LEU A 16 3.41 -13.97 5.81
N PHE A 17 3.83 -14.21 7.04
CA PHE A 17 3.18 -15.18 7.92
C PHE A 17 2.96 -14.64 9.33
N VAL A 18 1.81 -14.99 9.90
CA VAL A 18 1.49 -14.83 11.32
C VAL A 18 0.74 -16.08 11.78
N ASP A 19 1.35 -16.86 12.68
CA ASP A 19 0.76 -18.09 13.22
C ASP A 19 0.15 -19.04 12.17
N GLY A 20 0.82 -19.19 11.03
CA GLY A 20 0.37 -20.02 9.91
C GLY A 20 -0.54 -19.31 8.89
N ILE A 21 -1.10 -18.16 9.22
CA ILE A 21 -1.88 -17.33 8.28
C ILE A 21 -0.94 -16.68 7.30
N SER A 22 -1.14 -16.93 6.00
CA SER A 22 -0.37 -16.29 4.94
C SER A 22 -0.96 -14.94 4.57
N ILE A 23 -0.12 -13.93 4.29
CA ILE A 23 -0.57 -12.59 3.88
C ILE A 23 0.15 -12.22 2.58
N TYR A 24 -0.61 -11.93 1.54
CA TYR A 24 -0.13 -11.56 0.22
C TYR A 24 -0.35 -10.07 -0.03
N SER A 25 0.59 -9.46 -0.76
CA SER A 25 0.32 -8.22 -1.48
C SER A 25 -0.42 -8.59 -2.78
N PRO A 26 -1.60 -8.00 -3.06
CA PRO A 26 -2.34 -8.33 -4.28
C PRO A 26 -1.61 -7.81 -5.53
N THR A 27 -1.81 -8.50 -6.66
CA THR A 27 -1.33 -7.99 -7.96
C THR A 27 -2.14 -6.77 -8.40
N LEU A 28 -1.54 -5.92 -9.22
CA LEU A 28 -2.26 -4.81 -9.84
C LEU A 28 -3.48 -5.33 -10.61
N LYS A 29 -3.36 -6.46 -11.30
CA LYS A 29 -4.48 -7.13 -11.95
C LYS A 29 -5.61 -7.45 -10.98
N GLN A 30 -5.31 -8.09 -9.84
CA GLN A 30 -6.31 -8.45 -8.82
C GLN A 30 -7.02 -7.22 -8.26
N ILE A 31 -6.30 -6.11 -8.04
CA ILE A 31 -6.90 -4.85 -7.57
C ILE A 31 -7.90 -4.32 -8.60
N PHE A 32 -7.56 -4.33 -9.88
CA PHE A 32 -8.45 -3.79 -10.93
C PHE A 32 -9.59 -4.73 -11.31
N GLU A 33 -9.41 -6.05 -11.20
CA GLU A 33 -10.50 -7.03 -11.37
C GLU A 33 -11.59 -6.87 -10.31
N MET A 34 -11.19 -6.59 -9.06
CA MET A 34 -12.12 -6.36 -7.95
C MET A 34 -12.64 -4.91 -7.90
N GLY A 35 -11.82 -3.96 -8.35
CA GLY A 35 -12.07 -2.52 -8.28
C GLY A 35 -11.41 -1.85 -7.08
N GLU A 36 -10.83 -0.67 -7.31
CA GLU A 36 -10.07 0.09 -6.30
C GLU A 36 -10.88 0.43 -5.05
N SER A 37 -12.17 0.77 -5.20
CA SER A 37 -13.05 1.09 -4.07
C SER A 37 -13.27 -0.12 -3.15
N MET A 38 -13.41 -1.30 -3.75
CA MET A 38 -13.64 -2.53 -2.98
C MET A 38 -12.35 -3.01 -2.32
N TYR A 39 -11.22 -2.88 -3.01
CA TYR A 39 -9.88 -3.07 -2.44
C TYR A 39 -9.65 -2.17 -1.22
N ALA A 40 -9.97 -0.87 -1.33
CA ALA A 40 -9.83 0.08 -0.23
C ALA A 40 -10.72 -0.30 0.97
N ALA A 41 -11.95 -0.74 0.71
CA ALA A 41 -12.86 -1.19 1.76
C ALA A 41 -12.36 -2.47 2.45
N TYR A 42 -11.84 -3.46 1.71
CA TYR A 42 -11.24 -4.67 2.28
C TYR A 42 -10.04 -4.33 3.15
N LEU A 43 -9.17 -3.42 2.69
CA LEU A 43 -8.01 -2.98 3.46
C LEU A 43 -8.46 -2.26 4.75
N GLY A 44 -9.39 -1.30 4.65
CA GLY A 44 -9.88 -0.54 5.79
C GLY A 44 -10.56 -1.40 6.86
N ILE A 45 -11.38 -2.38 6.45
CA ILE A 45 -12.03 -3.28 7.41
C ILE A 45 -11.04 -4.26 8.05
N CYS A 46 -10.08 -4.78 7.28
CA CYS A 46 -9.10 -5.74 7.78
C CYS A 46 -8.03 -5.09 8.66
N THR A 47 -7.68 -3.82 8.43
CA THR A 47 -6.75 -3.09 9.31
C THR A 47 -7.44 -2.42 10.49
N ASN A 48 -8.77 -2.25 10.41
CA ASN A 48 -9.56 -1.61 11.46
C ASN A 48 -8.99 -0.22 11.81
N ASP A 49 -8.68 0.57 10.77
CA ASP A 49 -8.23 1.96 10.93
C ASP A 49 -9.35 2.97 10.65
N ASP A 50 -10.30 2.63 9.76
CA ASP A 50 -11.39 3.50 9.32
C ASP A 50 -12.75 2.99 9.78
N LEU A 51 -12.85 2.58 11.05
CA LEU A 51 -14.17 2.35 11.62
C LEU A 51 -14.92 3.68 11.74
N HIS A 52 -15.95 3.81 10.91
CA HIS A 52 -16.98 4.82 11.06
C HIS A 52 -17.39 4.90 12.55
N PRO A 53 -17.61 6.10 13.13
CA PRO A 53 -18.01 6.27 14.53
C PRO A 53 -19.33 5.58 14.93
N LEU A 54 -19.98 4.85 14.02
CA LEU A 54 -21.14 4.00 14.28
C LEU A 54 -20.73 2.61 14.81
N PHE A 55 -19.46 2.23 14.69
CA PHE A 55 -18.94 0.99 15.27
C PHE A 55 -18.56 1.23 16.73
N LEU A 56 -18.84 0.24 17.60
CA LEU A 56 -18.34 0.25 18.97
C LEU A 56 -16.83 0.52 18.93
N GLN A 57 -16.39 1.59 19.59
CA GLN A 57 -14.98 1.86 19.81
C GLN A 57 -14.57 1.16 21.11
N LEU A 58 -14.52 -0.18 21.10
CA LEU A 58 -13.92 -0.91 22.22
C LEU A 58 -12.41 -0.61 22.25
N GLU A 59 -11.82 -0.71 23.44
CA GLU A 59 -10.38 -0.48 23.63
C GLU A 59 -9.53 -1.39 22.73
N ASN A 60 -10.02 -2.58 22.38
CA ASN A 60 -9.33 -3.52 21.52
C ASN A 60 -9.97 -3.59 20.12
N LYS A 61 -9.17 -3.33 19.08
CA LYS A 61 -9.60 -3.39 17.67
C LYS A 61 -10.17 -4.76 17.28
N PHE A 62 -9.60 -5.87 17.78
CA PHE A 62 -10.12 -7.20 17.46
C PHE A 62 -11.53 -7.43 18.02
N ASP A 63 -11.80 -6.94 19.23
CA ASP A 63 -13.12 -7.06 19.84
C ASP A 63 -14.17 -6.29 19.01
N ASN A 64 -13.81 -5.19 18.36
CA ASN A 64 -14.72 -4.48 17.44
C ASN A 64 -15.14 -5.38 16.27
N ILE A 65 -14.21 -6.16 15.71
CA ILE A 65 -14.46 -7.03 14.55
C ILE A 65 -15.32 -8.22 14.93
N LEU A 66 -15.09 -8.81 16.10
CA LEU A 66 -15.94 -9.89 16.62
C LEU A 66 -17.39 -9.44 16.83
N ASN A 67 -17.63 -8.16 17.13
CA ASN A 67 -18.95 -7.62 17.43
C ASN A 67 -19.64 -6.93 16.25
N TYR A 68 -19.09 -7.03 15.03
CA TYR A 68 -19.79 -6.54 13.83
C TYR A 68 -21.08 -7.31 13.54
N ASP A 69 -21.99 -6.62 12.84
CA ASP A 69 -23.14 -7.25 12.22
C ASP A 69 -22.72 -8.24 11.11
N ASP A 70 -23.69 -9.01 10.62
CA ASP A 70 -23.45 -10.06 9.63
C ASP A 70 -22.92 -9.51 8.29
N VAL A 71 -23.33 -8.28 7.91
CA VAL A 71 -22.93 -7.65 6.65
C VAL A 71 -21.46 -7.30 6.68
N ILE A 72 -21.01 -6.69 7.77
CA ILE A 72 -19.62 -6.26 7.94
C ILE A 72 -18.73 -7.46 8.26
N THR A 73 -19.23 -8.43 9.02
CA THR A 73 -18.55 -9.72 9.20
C THR A 73 -18.29 -10.38 7.85
N SER A 74 -19.29 -10.43 6.96
CA SER A 74 -19.12 -10.99 5.61
C SER A 74 -18.08 -10.22 4.79
N LEU A 75 -18.07 -8.89 4.89
CA LEU A 75 -17.08 -8.05 4.23
C LEU A 75 -15.66 -8.27 4.76
N PHE A 76 -15.51 -8.41 6.08
CA PHE A 76 -14.24 -8.74 6.71
C PHE A 76 -13.72 -10.11 6.29
N LEU A 77 -14.58 -11.14 6.27
CA LEU A 77 -14.22 -12.49 5.81
C LEU A 77 -13.79 -12.49 4.33
N ALA A 78 -14.48 -11.75 3.47
CA ALA A 78 -14.09 -11.60 2.07
C ALA A 78 -12.73 -10.88 1.91
N GLY A 79 -12.47 -9.87 2.75
CA GLY A 79 -11.17 -9.20 2.82
C GLY A 79 -10.05 -10.13 3.28
N LEU A 80 -10.29 -10.94 4.33
CA LEU A 80 -9.36 -11.96 4.77
C LEU A 80 -9.05 -12.93 3.65
N GLU A 81 -10.06 -13.48 2.98
CA GLU A 81 -9.86 -14.41 1.87
C GLU A 81 -9.05 -13.78 0.74
N PHE A 82 -9.31 -12.53 0.38
CA PHE A 82 -8.56 -11.82 -0.64
C PHE A 82 -7.07 -11.69 -0.31
N PHE A 83 -6.74 -11.28 0.92
CA PHE A 83 -5.35 -11.04 1.34
C PHE A 83 -4.59 -12.31 1.74
N THR A 84 -5.30 -13.36 2.13
CA THR A 84 -4.68 -14.58 2.67
C THR A 84 -4.79 -15.78 1.76
N ARG A 85 -5.75 -15.76 0.81
CA ARG A 85 -6.16 -16.91 -0.01
C ARG A 85 -6.65 -18.09 0.82
N GLN A 86 -7.08 -17.84 2.06
CA GLN A 86 -7.66 -18.80 2.99
C GLN A 86 -9.11 -18.41 3.25
N THR A 87 -10.01 -19.37 3.29
CA THR A 87 -11.41 -19.12 3.66
C THR A 87 -11.55 -19.17 5.18
N PHE A 88 -12.27 -18.20 5.75
CA PHE A 88 -12.46 -18.07 7.19
C PHE A 88 -13.93 -18.23 7.59
N ILE A 89 -14.15 -18.78 8.78
CA ILE A 89 -15.45 -18.83 9.44
C ILE A 89 -15.31 -18.16 10.80
N LYS A 90 -16.31 -17.36 11.19
CA LYS A 90 -16.38 -16.77 12.52
C LYS A 90 -16.79 -17.84 13.53
N ASP A 91 -15.96 -18.01 14.55
CA ASP A 91 -16.26 -18.73 15.79
C ASP A 91 -16.38 -17.71 16.94
N ASN A 92 -16.85 -18.15 18.12
CA ASN A 92 -17.17 -17.28 19.25
C ASN A 92 -16.07 -16.26 19.59
N ASP A 93 -14.81 -16.70 19.58
CA ASP A 93 -13.67 -15.88 20.01
C ASP A 93 -12.59 -15.68 18.93
N CYS A 94 -12.78 -16.25 17.73
CA CYS A 94 -11.79 -16.13 16.66
C CYS A 94 -12.36 -16.36 15.25
N PHE A 95 -11.52 -16.14 14.23
CA PHE A 95 -11.82 -16.51 12.85
C PHE A 95 -10.96 -17.69 12.44
N ILE A 96 -11.58 -18.84 12.18
CA ILE A 96 -10.91 -20.11 11.87
C ILE A 96 -10.78 -20.24 10.35
N ALA A 97 -9.56 -20.43 9.88
CA ALA A 97 -9.26 -20.74 8.49
C ALA A 97 -9.50 -22.23 8.18
N ASN A 98 -9.70 -22.54 6.90
CA ASN A 98 -9.88 -23.90 6.40
C ASN A 98 -8.73 -24.88 6.72
N ASP A 99 -7.52 -24.39 7.01
CA ASP A 99 -6.36 -25.19 7.41
C ASP A 99 -6.17 -25.28 8.94
N SER A 100 -7.20 -24.94 9.71
CA SER A 100 -7.21 -24.91 11.18
C SER A 100 -6.29 -23.85 11.82
N THR A 101 -5.75 -22.90 11.05
CA THR A 101 -5.18 -21.68 11.62
C THR A 101 -6.30 -20.74 12.11
N CYS A 102 -6.02 -19.88 13.09
CA CYS A 102 -7.04 -19.04 13.72
C CYS A 102 -6.50 -17.62 13.91
N LEU A 103 -7.25 -16.64 13.41
CA LEU A 103 -7.02 -15.22 13.67
C LEU A 103 -7.77 -14.86 14.95
N HIS A 104 -7.02 -14.53 15.99
CA HIS A 104 -7.53 -14.26 17.32
C HIS A 104 -6.88 -13.00 17.91
N LYS A 105 -7.39 -12.55 19.05
CA LYS A 105 -6.90 -11.36 19.76
C LYS A 105 -5.38 -11.28 19.91
N GLY A 106 -4.73 -12.40 20.25
CA GLY A 106 -3.28 -12.47 20.44
C GLY A 106 -2.41 -12.28 19.19
N ASN A 107 -2.95 -12.46 17.98
CA ASN A 107 -2.18 -12.38 16.73
C ASN A 107 -2.69 -11.31 15.75
N PHE A 108 -3.88 -10.75 15.99
CA PHE A 108 -4.50 -9.76 15.14
C PHE A 108 -3.66 -8.49 14.92
N ASP A 109 -3.04 -7.93 15.96
CA ASP A 109 -2.21 -6.72 15.80
C ASP A 109 -0.99 -6.97 14.90
N THR A 110 -0.42 -8.18 14.96
CA THR A 110 0.66 -8.59 14.06
C THR A 110 0.14 -8.79 12.65
N PHE A 111 -1.02 -9.43 12.48
CA PHE A 111 -1.69 -9.54 11.18
C PHE A 111 -1.88 -8.15 10.54
N VAL A 112 -2.48 -7.19 11.26
CA VAL A 112 -2.71 -5.83 10.77
C VAL A 112 -1.40 -5.15 10.37
N ARG A 113 -0.37 -5.25 11.20
CA ARG A 113 0.96 -4.67 10.90
C ARG A 113 1.55 -5.23 9.62
N LEU A 114 1.47 -6.55 9.41
CA LEU A 114 1.99 -7.22 8.22
C LEU A 114 1.13 -6.91 6.98
N LEU A 115 -0.19 -6.82 7.13
CA LEU A 115 -1.10 -6.40 6.06
C LEU A 115 -0.83 -4.96 5.62
N LYS A 116 -0.63 -4.04 6.56
CA LYS A 116 -0.20 -2.66 6.28
C LYS A 116 1.12 -2.64 5.51
N LEU A 117 2.11 -3.44 5.93
CA LEU A 117 3.39 -3.55 5.22
C LEU A 117 3.23 -4.08 3.79
N ALA A 118 2.44 -5.13 3.59
CA ALA A 118 2.16 -5.73 2.27
C ALA A 118 1.46 -4.75 1.31
N ASN A 119 0.75 -3.76 1.85
CA ASN A 119 0.03 -2.74 1.09
C ASN A 119 0.69 -1.34 1.20
N CYS A 120 1.95 -1.27 1.62
CA CYS A 120 2.74 -0.04 1.73
C CYS A 120 2.07 1.10 2.55
N ILE A 121 1.33 0.74 3.61
CA ILE A 121 0.78 1.68 4.58
C ILE A 121 1.80 1.93 5.69
N ASP A 122 2.11 3.21 5.93
CA ASP A 122 3.11 3.62 6.92
C ASP A 122 2.54 3.58 8.35
N VAL A 123 3.00 2.61 9.16
CA VAL A 123 2.54 2.40 10.55
C VAL A 123 2.95 3.53 11.49
N LYS A 124 3.96 4.36 11.13
CA LYS A 124 4.49 5.43 11.99
C LYS A 124 3.72 6.75 11.93
N ARG A 125 2.65 6.85 11.14
CA ARG A 125 1.86 8.09 10.96
C ARG A 125 0.40 7.96 11.41
N ASP A 126 0.15 7.16 12.45
CA ASP A 126 -1.17 7.03 13.10
C ASP A 126 -1.57 8.29 13.91
N SER A 127 -1.47 9.47 13.29
CA SER A 127 -2.06 10.71 13.79
C SER A 127 -2.33 11.68 12.63
N SER A 128 -3.16 11.28 11.66
CA SER A 128 -4.08 12.16 10.91
C SER A 128 -4.57 11.48 9.62
N LYS A 129 -5.90 11.37 9.52
CA LYS A 129 -6.78 11.21 8.34
C LYS A 129 -6.10 11.12 6.96
N ASP A 130 -6.55 10.15 6.16
CA ASP A 130 -6.19 9.77 4.78
C ASP A 130 -5.15 8.65 4.68
N ILE A 131 -5.65 7.41 4.68
CA ILE A 131 -4.92 6.22 4.22
C ILE A 131 -5.03 6.15 2.69
N ARG A 132 -4.32 7.08 2.07
CA ARG A 132 -3.53 6.78 0.88
C ARG A 132 -2.13 7.22 1.24
N ASN A 133 -1.15 6.64 0.57
CA ASN A 133 0.26 6.87 0.85
C ASN A 133 0.56 8.38 0.77
N LYS A 134 0.39 9.15 1.86
CA LYS A 134 0.43 10.61 1.89
C LYS A 134 1.73 11.14 1.32
N GLU A 135 2.81 10.37 1.40
CA GLU A 135 4.07 10.77 0.78
C GLU A 135 4.08 10.64 -0.74
N LEU A 136 3.43 9.60 -1.28
CA LEU A 136 3.23 9.44 -2.71
C LEU A 136 2.23 10.49 -3.19
N ASP A 137 1.09 10.65 -2.50
CA ASP A 137 0.05 11.63 -2.81
C ASP A 137 0.52 13.09 -2.62
N GLU A 138 1.37 13.39 -1.64
CA GLU A 138 1.97 14.72 -1.44
C GLU A 138 3.11 14.97 -2.43
N LYS A 139 3.94 13.97 -2.76
CA LYS A 139 4.93 14.12 -3.84
C LYS A 139 4.27 14.26 -5.19
N ILE A 140 3.20 13.51 -5.42
CA ILE A 140 2.32 13.62 -6.58
C ILE A 140 1.62 14.99 -6.55
N ALA A 141 1.09 15.47 -5.42
CA ALA A 141 0.44 16.77 -5.30
C ALA A 141 1.43 17.93 -5.48
N LYS A 142 2.67 17.80 -5.00
CA LYS A 142 3.75 18.78 -5.23
C LYS A 142 4.22 18.75 -6.68
N ALA A 143 4.42 17.58 -7.26
CA ALA A 143 4.75 17.42 -8.68
C ALA A 143 3.63 17.98 -9.57
N LYS A 144 2.35 17.71 -9.23
CA LYS A 144 1.17 18.30 -9.86
C LYS A 144 1.14 19.81 -9.70
N ALA A 145 1.39 20.34 -8.51
CA ALA A 145 1.38 21.79 -8.27
C ALA A 145 2.48 22.48 -9.10
N GLU A 146 3.67 21.88 -9.21
CA GLU A 146 4.75 22.41 -10.04
C GLU A 146 4.48 22.29 -11.54
N VAL A 147 3.93 21.17 -11.99
CA VAL A 147 3.54 20.93 -13.38
C VAL A 147 2.36 21.83 -13.78
N ASN A 148 1.33 21.95 -12.95
CA ASN A 148 0.16 22.80 -13.20
C ASN A 148 0.50 24.29 -13.10
N LYS A 149 1.45 24.69 -12.24
CA LYS A 149 2.01 26.05 -12.24
C LYS A 149 2.82 26.36 -13.50
N LYS A 150 3.47 25.35 -14.10
CA LYS A 150 4.21 25.46 -15.37
C LYS A 150 3.31 25.35 -16.61
N LEU A 151 2.17 24.64 -16.53
CA LEU A 151 1.26 24.34 -17.65
C LEU A 151 -0.08 25.08 -17.60
N GLY A 152 -0.37 25.85 -16.55
CA GLY A 152 -1.59 26.66 -16.43
C GLY A 152 -2.90 25.87 -16.27
N ARG A 153 -2.86 24.63 -15.76
CA ARG A 153 -4.05 23.75 -15.64
C ARG A 153 -4.74 23.89 -14.26
N LYS A 154 -6.08 23.83 -14.23
CA LYS A 154 -6.90 24.00 -13.02
C LYS A 154 -6.83 22.78 -12.09
N LEU A 155 -6.92 23.04 -10.79
CA LEU A 155 -6.59 22.10 -9.69
C LEU A 155 -7.58 20.95 -9.45
N ASP A 156 -8.83 21.01 -9.94
CA ASP A 156 -9.89 20.06 -9.54
C ASP A 156 -10.09 18.84 -10.47
N GLU A 157 -9.55 18.86 -11.70
CA GLU A 157 -9.71 17.75 -12.66
C GLU A 157 -8.58 16.70 -12.59
N ASP A 158 -7.49 16.97 -11.85
CA ASP A 158 -6.22 16.23 -11.94
C ASP A 158 -5.91 15.37 -10.70
N LYS A 159 -6.84 14.56 -10.20
CA LYS A 159 -6.46 13.48 -9.25
C LYS A 159 -5.78 12.36 -10.03
N ILE A 160 -4.44 12.39 -10.14
CA ILE A 160 -3.60 11.22 -10.49
C ILE A 160 -4.09 10.01 -9.70
N MET A 161 -4.54 9.02 -10.45
CA MET A 161 -5.05 7.74 -9.97
C MET A 161 -3.94 6.68 -10.06
N LEU A 162 -4.19 5.51 -9.46
CA LEU A 162 -3.25 4.39 -9.54
C LEU A 162 -2.93 4.02 -11.00
N ILE A 163 -3.93 4.06 -11.89
CA ILE A 163 -3.76 3.78 -13.32
C ILE A 163 -2.75 4.72 -14.01
N ASP A 164 -2.72 6.00 -13.62
CA ASP A 164 -1.78 6.98 -14.19
C ASP A 164 -0.35 6.65 -13.75
N LEU A 165 -0.16 6.24 -12.50
CA LEU A 165 1.15 5.84 -11.96
C LEU A 165 1.66 4.56 -12.62
N ILE A 166 0.78 3.58 -12.84
CA ILE A 166 1.06 2.36 -13.59
C ILE A 166 1.52 2.72 -15.00
N SER A 167 0.76 3.59 -15.69
CA SER A 167 1.09 4.05 -17.05
C SER A 167 2.46 4.74 -17.12
N VAL A 168 2.78 5.61 -16.15
CA VAL A 168 4.09 6.29 -16.08
C VAL A 168 5.23 5.27 -15.92
N LEU A 169 5.10 4.32 -14.99
CA LEU A 169 6.14 3.32 -14.76
C LEU A 169 6.34 2.43 -16.00
N ALA A 170 5.23 1.98 -16.60
CA ALA A 170 5.25 1.16 -17.82
C ALA A 170 5.83 1.89 -19.04
N SER A 171 5.73 3.22 -19.08
CA SER A 171 6.27 4.03 -20.19
C SER A 171 7.76 4.34 -20.06
N LYS A 172 8.30 4.26 -18.84
CA LYS A 172 9.65 4.73 -18.54
C LYS A 172 10.63 3.61 -18.21
N HIS A 173 10.16 2.51 -17.63
CA HIS A 173 11.03 1.43 -17.21
C HIS A 173 11.45 0.59 -18.41
N ASN A 174 12.75 0.28 -18.52
CA ASN A 174 13.30 -0.39 -19.70
C ASN A 174 12.69 -1.77 -20.00
N ASN A 175 12.28 -2.49 -18.95
CA ASN A 175 11.79 -3.87 -19.05
C ASN A 175 10.34 -4.07 -18.56
N LEU A 176 9.71 -3.03 -18.02
CA LEU A 176 8.30 -3.09 -17.62
C LEU A 176 7.51 -2.32 -18.66
N ASN A 177 6.41 -2.89 -19.10
CA ASN A 177 5.52 -2.31 -20.09
C ASN A 177 4.08 -2.69 -19.74
N ILE A 178 3.12 -2.18 -20.51
CA ILE A 178 1.71 -2.39 -20.25
C ILE A 178 1.29 -3.87 -20.27
N MET A 179 2.07 -4.76 -20.89
CA MET A 179 1.74 -6.19 -20.98
C MET A 179 2.14 -6.96 -19.72
N ASN A 180 3.19 -6.52 -19.01
CA ASN A 180 3.74 -7.27 -17.87
C ASN A 180 3.59 -6.56 -16.52
N ILE A 181 3.31 -5.25 -16.49
CA ILE A 181 3.21 -4.48 -15.24
C ILE A 181 2.11 -5.01 -14.32
N TRP A 182 1.03 -5.57 -14.88
CA TRP A 182 -0.12 -6.08 -14.15
C TRP A 182 0.18 -7.28 -13.24
N GLU A 183 1.28 -7.99 -13.52
CA GLU A 183 1.74 -9.14 -12.73
C GLU A 183 2.50 -8.74 -11.47
N LEU A 184 2.92 -7.48 -11.37
CA LEU A 184 3.53 -6.98 -10.14
C LEU A 184 2.50 -6.94 -9.01
N ASN A 185 2.91 -7.36 -7.83
CA ASN A 185 2.17 -7.05 -6.61
C ASN A 185 2.29 -5.57 -6.25
N TYR A 186 1.34 -5.06 -5.48
CA TYR A 186 1.28 -3.65 -5.11
C TYR A 186 2.57 -3.19 -4.42
N PHE A 187 3.17 -4.04 -3.59
CA PHE A 187 4.44 -3.76 -2.94
C PHE A 187 5.60 -3.61 -3.94
N GLN A 188 5.73 -4.53 -4.90
CA GLN A 188 6.73 -4.49 -5.96
C GLN A 188 6.55 -3.25 -6.84
N PHE A 189 5.31 -2.95 -7.24
CA PHE A 189 4.99 -1.74 -7.98
C PHE A 189 5.44 -0.48 -7.22
N ASN A 190 5.08 -0.36 -5.94
CA ASN A 190 5.45 0.78 -5.12
C ASN A 190 6.98 0.90 -4.95
N ASP A 191 7.70 -0.21 -4.71
CA ASP A 191 9.17 -0.21 -4.65
C ASP A 191 9.79 0.26 -5.97
N GLN A 192 9.37 -0.29 -7.11
CA GLN A 192 9.90 0.10 -8.42
C GLN A 192 9.59 1.56 -8.76
N PHE A 193 8.38 2.02 -8.47
CA PHE A 193 7.98 3.41 -8.69
C PHE A 193 8.83 4.37 -7.85
N GLN A 194 9.04 4.07 -6.56
CA GLN A 194 9.85 4.91 -5.69
C GLN A 194 11.33 4.91 -6.10
N ARG A 195 11.89 3.77 -6.54
CA ARG A 195 13.26 3.72 -7.09
C ARG A 195 13.40 4.56 -8.35
N MET A 196 12.44 4.46 -9.27
CA MET A 196 12.40 5.28 -10.48
C MET A 196 12.44 6.77 -10.12
N GLN A 197 11.60 7.23 -9.19
CA GLN A 197 11.63 8.62 -8.72
C GLN A 197 12.99 9.04 -8.15
N LEU A 198 13.66 8.17 -7.39
CA LEU A 198 14.99 8.48 -6.83
C LEU A 198 16.05 8.61 -7.92
N ILE A 199 16.05 7.72 -8.90
CA ILE A 199 16.97 7.76 -10.04
C ILE A 199 16.74 9.04 -10.85
N GLU A 200 15.49 9.37 -11.15
CA GLU A 200 15.16 10.59 -11.90
C GLU A 200 15.60 11.88 -11.19
N ASN A 201 15.37 11.96 -9.88
CA ASN A 201 15.75 13.12 -9.09
C ASN A 201 17.28 13.27 -9.03
N TYR A 202 17.99 12.15 -8.94
CA TYR A 202 19.45 12.13 -9.02
C TYR A 202 19.94 12.63 -10.39
N ASP A 203 19.41 12.06 -11.49
CA ASP A 203 19.80 12.44 -12.85
C ASP A 203 19.45 13.90 -13.18
N MET A 204 18.34 14.41 -12.65
CA MET A 204 17.96 15.82 -12.77
C MET A 204 18.96 16.70 -12.03
N SER A 205 19.33 16.32 -10.81
CA SER A 205 20.30 17.05 -9.98
C SER A 205 21.69 17.09 -10.64
N VAL A 206 22.13 15.96 -11.22
CA VAL A 206 23.39 15.91 -11.99
C VAL A 206 23.32 16.84 -13.21
N ARG A 207 22.22 16.85 -13.96
CA ARG A 207 22.04 17.76 -15.11
C ARG A 207 22.03 19.23 -14.71
N GLN A 208 21.44 19.58 -13.57
CA GLN A 208 21.47 20.96 -13.05
C GLN A 208 22.90 21.40 -12.74
N LEU A 209 23.71 20.54 -12.11
CA LEU A 209 25.12 20.83 -11.83
C LEU A 209 25.92 21.03 -13.12
N LEU A 210 25.71 20.16 -14.12
CA LEU A 210 26.38 20.27 -15.42
C LEU A 210 26.00 21.54 -16.19
N ALA A 211 24.77 22.03 -16.00
CA ALA A 211 24.30 23.29 -16.57
C ALA A 211 24.82 24.54 -15.81
N GLY A 212 25.62 24.37 -14.77
CA GLY A 212 26.22 25.47 -14.00
C GLY A 212 25.36 26.00 -12.86
N VAL A 213 24.31 25.27 -12.44
CA VAL A 213 23.56 25.63 -11.22
C VAL A 213 24.47 25.44 -10.01
N ASP A 214 24.53 26.46 -9.15
CA ASP A 214 25.31 26.42 -7.92
C ASP A 214 24.95 25.21 -7.06
N LYS A 215 25.97 24.46 -6.62
CA LYS A 215 25.82 23.23 -5.82
C LYS A 215 24.98 23.45 -4.55
N LYS A 216 25.00 24.66 -3.98
CA LYS A 216 24.21 25.02 -2.78
C LYS A 216 22.69 24.96 -3.03
N HIS A 217 22.26 25.02 -4.29
CA HIS A 217 20.87 24.98 -4.70
C HIS A 217 20.44 23.63 -5.30
N VAL A 218 21.34 22.63 -5.33
CA VAL A 218 21.06 21.29 -5.87
C VAL A 218 21.10 20.25 -4.76
N ASN A 219 19.99 19.54 -4.54
CA ASN A 219 19.97 18.42 -3.60
C ASN A 219 20.47 17.13 -4.27
N LEU A 220 21.79 16.93 -4.28
CA LEU A 220 22.42 15.74 -4.83
C LEU A 220 22.38 14.58 -3.81
N GLU A 221 21.28 13.83 -3.80
CA GLU A 221 21.16 12.59 -3.03
C GLU A 221 21.29 11.37 -3.94
N HIS A 222 22.21 10.45 -3.62
CA HIS A 222 22.32 9.19 -4.35
C HIS A 222 21.07 8.32 -4.14
N TYR A 223 20.65 7.61 -5.18
CA TYR A 223 19.43 6.79 -5.16
C TYR A 223 19.56 5.46 -4.39
N ILE A 224 20.76 5.11 -3.90
CA ILE A 224 20.99 3.90 -3.09
C ILE A 224 20.70 4.27 -1.63
N LYS A 225 19.43 4.18 -1.24
CA LYS A 225 18.97 4.44 0.13
C LYS A 225 17.76 3.58 0.49
N LYS A 226 17.49 3.48 1.79
CA LYS A 226 16.27 2.83 2.28
C LYS A 226 15.06 3.62 1.76
N ILE A 227 14.17 2.91 1.09
CA ILE A 227 12.84 3.41 0.76
C ILE A 227 12.06 3.53 2.08
N LYS A 228 11.59 4.74 2.36
CA LYS A 228 10.77 5.01 3.56
C LYS A 228 9.46 4.23 3.44
#